data_AF-S8FU24-F1
#
_entry.id   AF-S8FU24-F1
#
_cell.length_a   1.000
_cell.length_b   1.000
_cell.length_c   1.000
_cell.angle_alpha   90.00
_cell.angle_beta   90.00
_cell.angle_gamma   90.00
#
_symmetry.space_group_name_H-M   'P 1'
#
loop_
_entity.id
_entity.type
_entity.pdbx_description
1 polymer ?
#
loop_
_entity_poly.entity_id
_entity_poly.type
_entity_poly.pdbx_seq_one_letter_code
_entity_poly.pdbx_strand_id
1 'polypeptide(L)'
;DVSQDHCLSFSCYPFNDCVDYIRARSHDSGQISSYEKLCRSVAMKWPKDGRLWAELINANGAHTVTMSPPYLRTTEQVLDLSGHVALGKNALHVYQLRDHADFVFTLNIHTPVPSQLRELQDRREHDASWKAFLRSLSTFEFPEFPWSKKVAMVQTGLTLK
;
A
#
# COMPACT_ATOMS: atom_id res chain seq x y z
N ASP A 1 2.60 1.56 17.59
CA ASP A 1 3.87 1.95 16.99
C ASP A 1 4.16 0.92 15.92
N VAL A 2 4.27 1.33 14.65
CA VAL A 2 4.47 0.43 13.49
C VAL A 2 5.93 0.42 13.02
N SER A 3 6.82 1.13 13.73
CA SER A 3 8.25 1.20 13.38
C SER A 3 8.98 -0.15 13.51
N GLN A 4 8.41 -1.08 14.27
CA GLN A 4 8.91 -2.45 14.47
C GLN A 4 8.20 -3.47 13.58
N ASP A 5 7.24 -3.05 12.74
CA ASP A 5 6.57 -3.98 11.84
C ASP A 5 7.53 -4.44 10.73
N HIS A 6 7.14 -5.50 10.04
CA HIS A 6 7.88 -6.04 8.92
C HIS A 6 7.08 -5.87 7.63
N CYS A 7 7.70 -5.22 6.66
CA CYS A 7 7.21 -5.10 5.29
C CYS A 7 7.76 -6.24 4.44
N LEU A 8 6.92 -6.75 3.54
CA LEU A 8 7.31 -7.72 2.53
C LEU A 8 7.34 -7.04 1.16
N SER A 9 8.48 -7.14 0.50
CA SER A 9 8.77 -6.41 -0.72
C SER A 9 9.38 -7.32 -1.77
N PHE A 10 9.05 -7.10 -3.04
CA PHE A 10 9.64 -7.80 -4.16
C PHE A 10 10.48 -6.84 -5.02
N SER A 11 11.70 -7.26 -5.34
CA SER A 11 12.68 -6.46 -6.06
C SER A 11 13.20 -7.22 -7.28
N CYS A 12 13.69 -6.47 -8.26
CA CYS A 12 14.22 -7.01 -9.51
C CYS A 12 15.49 -6.27 -9.91
N TYR A 13 16.57 -7.02 -10.15
CA TYR A 13 17.89 -6.49 -10.49
C TYR A 13 18.41 -7.14 -11.78
N PRO A 14 19.15 -6.42 -12.63
CA PRO A 14 19.86 -7.06 -13.74
C PRO A 14 20.94 -8.00 -13.24
N PHE A 15 20.97 -9.23 -13.77
CA PHE A 15 21.91 -10.28 -13.38
C PHE A 15 23.36 -9.84 -13.55
N ASN A 16 23.70 -9.23 -14.68
CA ASN A 16 25.06 -8.77 -14.97
C ASN A 16 25.52 -7.71 -13.95
N ASP A 17 24.65 -6.75 -13.60
CA ASP A 17 24.99 -5.71 -12.62
C ASP A 17 25.24 -6.32 -11.23
N CYS A 18 24.46 -7.34 -10.84
CA CYS A 18 24.72 -8.10 -9.61
C CYS A 18 26.06 -8.83 -9.64
N VAL A 19 26.39 -9.48 -10.76
CA VAL A 19 27.65 -10.22 -10.92
C VAL A 19 28.85 -9.28 -10.92
N ASP A 20 28.77 -8.16 -11.63
CA ASP A 20 29.84 -7.17 -11.71
C ASP A 20 30.10 -6.53 -10.34
N TYR A 21 29.03 -6.25 -9.58
CA TYR A 21 29.13 -5.81 -8.20
C TYR A 21 29.90 -6.80 -7.31
N ILE A 22 29.56 -8.09 -7.39
CA ILE A 22 30.20 -9.15 -6.61
C ILE A 22 31.67 -9.30 -7.01
N ARG A 23 31.97 -9.30 -8.31
CA ARG A 23 33.34 -9.42 -8.84
C ARG A 23 34.23 -8.26 -8.39
N ALA A 24 33.75 -7.02 -8.55
CA ALA A 24 34.52 -5.83 -8.17
C ALA A 24 34.95 -5.85 -6.69
N ARG A 25 34.10 -6.39 -5.80
CA ARG A 25 34.40 -6.46 -4.36
C ARG A 25 35.11 -7.73 -3.91
N SER A 26 35.09 -8.79 -4.72
CA SER A 26 35.84 -10.02 -4.41
C SER A 26 37.37 -9.82 -4.42
N HIS A 27 37.85 -8.78 -5.12
CA HIS A 27 39.27 -8.42 -5.16
C HIS A 27 39.73 -7.54 -3.98
N ASP A 28 38.81 -6.84 -3.31
CA ASP A 28 39.08 -6.00 -2.14
C ASP A 28 38.87 -6.80 -0.84
N SER A 29 39.91 -7.50 -0.41
CA SER A 29 40.10 -7.92 1.00
C SER A 29 39.00 -8.77 1.65
N GLY A 30 38.75 -9.99 1.17
CA GLY A 30 38.14 -11.09 1.96
C GLY A 30 36.75 -10.85 2.59
N GLN A 31 36.14 -9.70 2.36
CA GLN A 31 34.89 -9.29 2.98
C GLN A 31 33.76 -9.73 2.05
N ILE A 32 33.08 -10.82 2.43
CA ILE A 32 31.91 -11.32 1.70
C ILE A 32 30.92 -10.15 1.58
N SER A 33 30.61 -9.76 0.33
CA SER A 33 29.61 -8.73 0.07
C SER A 33 28.26 -9.24 0.56
N SER A 34 27.72 -8.65 1.63
CA SER A 34 26.41 -9.05 2.13
C SER A 34 25.32 -8.73 1.10
N TYR A 35 24.29 -9.57 1.06
CA TYR A 35 23.12 -9.38 0.21
C TYR A 35 22.49 -7.98 0.35
N GLU A 36 22.43 -7.47 1.59
CA GLU A 36 21.94 -6.13 1.89
C GLU A 36 22.76 -5.03 1.20
N LYS A 37 24.09 -5.17 1.15
CA LYS A 37 24.96 -4.22 0.45
C LYS A 37 24.74 -4.25 -1.06
N LEU A 38 24.50 -5.44 -1.63
CA LEU A 38 24.16 -5.59 -3.05
C LEU A 38 22.85 -4.87 -3.37
N CYS A 39 21.80 -5.11 -2.60
CA CYS A 39 20.48 -4.48 -2.81
C CYS A 39 20.51 -2.96 -2.70
N ARG A 40 21.42 -2.39 -1.89
CA ARG A 40 21.61 -0.93 -1.77
C ARG A 40 22.45 -0.32 -2.87
N SER A 41 23.29 -1.11 -3.52
CA SER A 41 24.30 -0.59 -4.46
C SER A 41 23.93 -0.82 -5.93
N VAL A 42 23.16 -1.87 -6.21
CA VAL A 42 22.71 -2.20 -7.56
C VAL A 42 21.35 -1.56 -7.80
N ALA A 43 21.22 -0.81 -8.90
CA ALA A 43 19.97 -0.19 -9.26
C ALA A 43 18.95 -1.26 -9.67
N MET A 44 17.74 -1.19 -9.10
CA MET A 44 16.64 -2.05 -9.53
C MET A 44 16.22 -1.72 -10.96
N LYS A 45 15.82 -2.75 -11.70
CA LYS A 45 15.31 -2.61 -13.05
C LYS A 45 14.32 -3.73 -13.35
N TRP A 46 13.09 -3.33 -13.61
CA TRP A 46 12.05 -4.27 -14.01
C TRP A 46 12.00 -4.46 -15.53
N PRO A 47 11.66 -5.67 -16.00
CA PRO A 47 11.26 -5.88 -17.38
C PRO A 47 10.07 -4.96 -17.73
N LYS A 48 9.94 -4.58 -19.00
CA LYS A 48 8.85 -3.71 -19.49
C LYS A 48 7.95 -4.38 -20.52
N ASP A 49 7.98 -5.70 -20.60
CA ASP A 49 7.34 -6.47 -21.67
C ASP A 49 5.92 -6.93 -21.36
N GLY A 50 5.41 -6.71 -20.14
CA GLY A 50 4.05 -7.14 -19.78
C GLY A 50 3.91 -8.63 -19.49
N ARG A 51 5.03 -9.37 -19.40
CA ARG A 51 5.03 -10.84 -19.42
C ARG A 51 5.44 -11.48 -18.09
N LEU A 52 5.46 -10.68 -17.03
CA LEU A 52 5.81 -11.10 -15.68
C LEU A 52 4.70 -10.67 -14.72
N TRP A 53 4.15 -11.63 -13.98
CA TRP A 53 3.21 -11.38 -12.90
C TRP A 53 3.43 -12.38 -11.78
N ALA A 54 2.85 -12.09 -10.63
CA ALA A 54 2.78 -13.04 -9.53
C ALA A 54 1.38 -13.20 -8.98
N GLU A 55 1.16 -14.33 -8.34
CA GLU A 55 -0.03 -14.66 -7.60
C GLU A 55 0.38 -14.94 -6.15
N LEU A 56 -0.14 -14.14 -5.22
CA LEU A 56 0.02 -14.35 -3.80
C LEU A 56 -1.24 -15.04 -3.26
N ILE A 57 -1.08 -16.28 -2.81
CA ILE A 57 -2.16 -17.11 -2.29
C ILE A 57 -2.03 -17.23 -0.78
N ASN A 58 -3.10 -16.90 -0.06
CA ASN A 58 -3.17 -17.02 1.39
C ASN A 58 -4.60 -17.30 1.87
N ALA A 59 -4.83 -17.21 3.18
CA ALA A 59 -6.14 -17.48 3.80
C ALA A 59 -7.26 -16.52 3.32
N ASN A 60 -6.91 -15.33 2.85
CA ASN A 60 -7.86 -14.33 2.35
C ASN A 60 -8.18 -14.52 0.84
N GLY A 61 -7.47 -15.41 0.15
CA GLY A 61 -7.67 -15.71 -1.26
C GLY A 61 -6.40 -15.55 -2.09
N ALA A 62 -6.58 -15.47 -3.41
CA ALA A 62 -5.51 -15.26 -4.38
C ALA A 62 -5.50 -13.78 -4.84
N HIS A 63 -4.32 -13.17 -4.78
CA HIS A 63 -4.09 -11.80 -5.23
C HIS A 63 -3.10 -11.80 -6.39
N THR A 64 -3.55 -11.35 -7.56
CA THR A 64 -2.69 -11.21 -8.74
C THR A 64 -2.03 -9.83 -8.75
N VAL A 65 -0.72 -9.79 -9.01
CA VAL A 65 0.07 -8.57 -9.08
C VAL A 65 0.90 -8.55 -10.36
N THR A 66 0.70 -7.52 -11.20
CA THR A 66 1.51 -7.31 -12.40
C THR A 66 2.88 -6.77 -12.03
N MET A 67 3.93 -7.47 -12.46
CA MET A 67 5.33 -7.17 -12.11
C MET A 67 6.10 -6.45 -13.23
N SER A 68 5.67 -6.60 -14.50
CA SER A 68 6.33 -5.96 -15.65
C SER A 68 5.38 -5.09 -16.46
N PRO A 69 5.66 -3.77 -16.62
CA PRO A 69 6.31 -2.97 -15.58
C PRO A 69 5.42 -2.94 -14.32
N PRO A 70 5.99 -2.76 -13.12
CA PRO A 70 5.18 -2.63 -11.92
C PRO A 70 4.28 -1.41 -12.06
N TYR A 71 2.96 -1.62 -11.90
CA TYR A 71 1.97 -0.55 -11.99
C TYR A 71 2.08 0.43 -10.80
N LEU A 72 2.68 -0.05 -9.71
CA LEU A 72 2.95 0.71 -8.50
C LEU A 72 4.25 1.50 -8.67
N ARG A 73 4.12 2.78 -9.05
CA ARG A 73 5.22 3.76 -9.02
C ARG A 73 5.53 4.15 -7.58
N THR A 74 6.08 3.24 -6.79
CA THR A 74 6.74 3.63 -5.54
C THR A 74 8.04 4.34 -5.91
N THR A 75 8.42 5.36 -5.14
CA THR A 75 9.70 6.10 -5.32
C THR A 75 10.91 5.20 -5.25
N GLU A 76 10.75 4.01 -4.68
CA GLU A 76 11.82 3.05 -4.42
C GLU A 76 11.92 1.95 -5.49
N GLN A 77 11.05 1.93 -6.51
CA GLN A 77 11.02 0.88 -7.56
C GLN A 77 10.88 -0.55 -7.00
N VAL A 78 10.39 -0.67 -5.77
CA VAL A 78 10.08 -1.93 -5.09
C VAL A 78 8.59 -2.20 -5.19
N LEU A 79 8.23 -3.45 -5.41
CA LEU A 79 6.84 -3.90 -5.34
C LEU A 79 6.50 -4.27 -3.90
N ASP A 80 5.73 -3.43 -3.22
CA ASP A 80 5.26 -3.70 -1.86
C ASP A 80 4.13 -4.75 -1.88
N LEU A 81 4.34 -5.85 -1.17
CA LEU A 81 3.38 -6.95 -1.02
C LEU A 81 2.74 -6.97 0.38
N SER A 82 3.17 -6.10 1.29
CA SER A 82 2.79 -6.12 2.71
C SER A 82 1.27 -6.08 2.91
N GLY A 83 0.57 -5.28 2.10
CA GLY A 83 -0.89 -5.14 2.16
C GLY A 83 -1.67 -6.38 1.70
N HIS A 84 -1.01 -7.33 1.04
CA HIS A 84 -1.63 -8.56 0.54
C HIS A 84 -1.26 -9.80 1.36
N VAL A 85 -0.36 -9.67 2.34
CA VAL A 85 0.04 -10.79 3.21
C VAL A 85 -1.02 -11.01 4.30
N ALA A 86 -1.31 -12.28 4.59
CA ALA A 86 -2.18 -12.67 5.70
C ALA A 86 -1.38 -13.40 6.80
N LEU A 87 -1.95 -13.48 8.00
CA LEU A 87 -1.37 -14.29 9.07
C LEU A 87 -1.37 -15.78 8.67
N GLY A 88 -0.25 -16.45 8.92
CA GLY A 88 -0.07 -17.88 8.59
C GLY A 88 0.67 -18.10 7.27
N LYS A 89 0.25 -19.13 6.53
CA LYS A 89 0.94 -19.55 5.30
C LYS A 89 0.57 -18.64 4.13
N ASN A 90 1.60 -18.10 3.48
CA ASN A 90 1.50 -17.34 2.24
C ASN A 90 2.35 -18.05 1.17
N ALA A 91 1.84 -18.16 -0.05
CA ALA A 91 2.56 -18.74 -1.18
C ALA A 91 2.61 -17.73 -2.32
N LEU A 92 3.82 -17.38 -2.76
CA LEU A 92 4.03 -16.48 -3.90
C LEU A 92 4.45 -17.31 -5.11
N HIS A 93 3.62 -17.30 -6.15
CA HIS A 93 3.90 -17.93 -7.43
C HIS A 93 4.25 -16.84 -8.44
N VAL A 94 5.44 -16.94 -9.04
CA VAL A 94 5.89 -16.01 -10.08
C VAL A 94 5.77 -16.70 -11.43
N TYR A 95 5.11 -16.05 -12.37
CA TYR A 95 4.87 -16.58 -13.70
C TYR A 95 5.54 -15.69 -14.74
N GLN A 96 6.22 -16.33 -15.69
CA GLN A 96 6.91 -15.68 -16.79
C GLN A 96 6.47 -16.28 -18.13
N LEU A 97 6.14 -15.43 -19.10
CA LEU A 97 5.85 -15.83 -20.50
C LEU A 97 7.01 -15.56 -21.45
N ARG A 98 8.14 -15.10 -20.93
CA ARG A 98 9.39 -14.89 -21.66
C ARG A 98 10.54 -15.38 -20.79
N ASP A 99 11.68 -15.60 -21.41
CA ASP A 99 12.93 -15.72 -20.69
C ASP A 99 13.30 -14.38 -20.01
N HIS A 100 13.42 -14.43 -18.69
CA HIS A 100 13.88 -13.35 -17.83
C HIS A 100 15.12 -13.79 -17.01
N ALA A 101 15.90 -14.75 -17.52
CA ALA A 101 17.12 -15.24 -16.87
C ALA A 101 18.21 -14.15 -16.71
N ASP A 102 18.07 -13.02 -17.41
CA ASP A 102 18.89 -11.82 -17.25
C ASP A 102 18.51 -10.99 -16.01
N PHE A 103 17.52 -11.41 -15.24
CA PHE A 103 17.08 -10.75 -14.01
C PHE A 103 17.22 -11.65 -12.78
N VAL A 104 17.52 -11.02 -11.65
CA VAL A 104 17.50 -11.61 -10.31
C VAL A 104 16.31 -11.03 -9.56
N PHE A 105 15.38 -11.90 -9.20
CA PHE A 105 14.21 -11.55 -8.41
C PHE A 105 14.45 -11.87 -6.95
N THR A 106 14.07 -10.95 -6.07
CA THR A 106 14.28 -11.15 -4.64
C THR A 106 13.06 -10.76 -3.82
N LEU A 107 12.81 -11.53 -2.77
CA LEU A 107 11.78 -11.29 -1.78
C LEU A 107 12.45 -10.83 -0.49
N ASN A 108 12.12 -9.62 -0.05
CA ASN A 108 12.78 -8.94 1.05
C ASN A 108 11.81 -8.69 2.19
N ILE A 109 12.23 -9.04 3.40
CA ILE A 109 11.58 -8.62 4.64
C ILE A 109 12.43 -7.49 5.21
N HIS A 110 11.82 -6.33 5.43
CA HIS A 110 12.51 -5.16 5.97
C HIS A 110 11.61 -4.38 6.92
N THR A 111 12.19 -3.50 7.74
CA THR A 111 11.41 -2.52 8.50
C THR A 111 10.82 -1.48 7.56
N PRO A 112 9.64 -0.92 7.86
CA PRO A 112 9.02 0.12 7.04
C PRO A 112 9.99 1.24 6.72
N VAL A 113 10.08 1.60 5.45
CA VAL A 113 10.86 2.76 5.02
C VAL A 113 10.14 4.06 5.41
N PRO A 114 10.86 5.18 5.60
CA PRO A 114 10.25 6.45 6.00
C PRO A 114 9.12 6.93 5.08
N SER A 115 9.19 6.58 3.79
CA SER A 115 8.15 6.85 2.79
C SER A 115 6.83 6.13 3.12
N GLN A 116 6.89 4.83 3.46
CA GLN A 116 5.75 4.03 3.91
C GLN A 116 5.16 4.53 5.22
N LEU A 117 6.02 4.93 6.18
CA LEU A 117 5.59 5.50 7.45
C LEU A 117 4.83 6.83 7.26
N ARG A 118 5.29 7.67 6.33
CA ARG A 118 4.63 8.94 5.99
C ARG A 118 3.28 8.70 5.34
N GLU A 119 3.19 7.81 4.35
CA GLU A 119 1.90 7.47 3.72
C GLU A 119 0.89 6.97 4.76
N LEU A 120 1.33 6.13 5.68
CA LEU A 120 0.48 5.62 6.75
C LEU A 120 0.04 6.72 7.71
N GLN A 121 0.91 7.68 7.99
CA GLN A 121 0.57 8.86 8.79
C GLN A 121 -0.44 9.75 8.07
N ASP A 122 -0.23 10.04 6.79
CA ASP A 122 -1.16 10.83 5.96
C ASP A 122 -2.55 10.18 5.91
N ARG A 123 -2.62 8.85 5.77
CA ARG A 123 -3.90 8.10 5.83
C ARG A 123 -4.58 8.23 7.19
N ARG A 124 -3.83 8.16 8.29
CA ARG A 124 -4.39 8.31 9.65
C ARG A 124 -4.92 9.73 9.88
N GLU A 125 -4.20 10.74 9.42
CA GLU A 125 -4.63 12.14 9.51
C GLU A 125 -5.89 12.37 8.67
N HIS A 126 -5.93 11.82 7.45
CA HIS A 126 -7.12 11.87 6.61
C HIS A 126 -8.33 11.19 7.26
N ASP A 127 -8.17 9.96 7.78
CA ASP A 127 -9.24 9.24 8.49
C ASP A 127 -9.73 10.00 9.72
N ALA A 128 -8.82 10.61 10.48
CA ALA A 128 -9.18 11.43 11.63
C ALA A 128 -9.99 12.66 11.20
N SER A 129 -9.57 13.34 10.13
CA SER A 129 -10.27 14.49 9.55
C SER A 129 -11.66 14.12 9.04
N TRP A 130 -11.78 12.96 8.37
CA TRP A 130 -13.04 12.46 7.85
C TRP A 130 -14.00 12.09 8.98
N LYS A 131 -13.52 11.41 10.03
CA LYS A 131 -14.32 11.12 11.23
C LYS A 131 -14.74 12.38 11.99
N ALA A 132 -13.93 13.43 11.97
CA ALA A 132 -14.30 14.72 12.57
C ALA A 132 -15.40 15.41 11.76
N PHE A 133 -15.28 15.42 10.43
CA PHE A 133 -16.30 15.93 9.52
C PHE A 133 -17.64 15.19 9.66
N LEU A 134 -17.63 13.85 9.69
CA LEU A 134 -18.86 13.09 9.91
C LEU A 134 -19.50 13.40 11.27
N ARG A 135 -18.68 13.64 12.30
CA ARG A 135 -19.18 14.09 13.61
C ARG A 135 -19.81 15.47 13.54
N SER A 136 -19.25 16.42 12.81
CA SER A 136 -19.85 17.75 12.67
C SER A 136 -21.19 17.71 11.92
N LEU A 137 -21.40 16.74 11.03
CA LEU A 137 -22.69 16.51 10.38
C LEU A 137 -23.73 15.85 11.30
N SER A 138 -23.30 15.16 12.36
CA SER A 138 -24.19 14.49 13.31
C SER A 138 -24.81 15.42 14.36
N THR A 139 -24.27 16.63 14.50
CA THR A 139 -24.82 17.70 15.34
C THR A 139 -25.73 18.59 14.51
N PHE A 140 -27.03 18.45 14.71
CA PHE A 140 -28.04 19.37 14.18
C PHE A 140 -28.50 20.29 15.31
N GLU A 141 -28.16 21.57 15.23
CA GLU A 141 -28.74 22.57 16.12
C GLU A 141 -30.18 22.81 15.65
N PHE A 142 -31.15 22.35 16.44
CA PHE A 142 -32.55 22.61 16.16
C PHE A 142 -32.82 24.09 16.43
N PRO A 143 -33.21 24.89 15.42
CA PRO A 143 -33.51 26.29 15.67
C PRO A 143 -34.65 26.40 16.68
N GLU A 144 -34.47 27.25 17.70
CA GLU A 144 -35.54 27.53 18.66
C GLU A 144 -36.70 28.19 17.91
N PHE A 145 -37.75 27.42 17.64
CA PHE A 145 -38.96 27.97 17.05
C PHE A 145 -39.77 28.69 18.14
N PRO A 146 -40.09 29.98 17.98
CA PRO A 146 -41.01 30.66 18.86
C PRO A 146 -42.43 30.15 18.59
N TRP A 147 -42.83 29.09 19.30
CA TRP A 147 -44.18 28.51 19.27
C TRP A 147 -45.27 29.43 19.89
N SER A 148 -45.00 30.72 20.07
CA SER A 148 -45.87 31.65 20.80
C SER A 148 -46.92 32.38 19.95
N LYS A 149 -47.06 32.07 18.66
CA LYS A 149 -48.23 32.57 17.91
C LYS A 149 -49.44 31.71 18.25
N LYS A 150 -50.29 32.23 19.14
CA LYS A 150 -51.68 31.78 19.32
C LYS A 150 -52.33 31.66 17.94
N VAL A 151 -52.52 30.42 17.49
CA VAL A 151 -53.36 30.13 16.33
C VAL A 151 -54.77 30.56 16.72
N ALA A 152 -55.26 31.63 16.11
CA ALA A 152 -56.65 32.04 16.29
C ALA A 152 -57.53 30.92 15.72
N MET A 153 -58.22 30.19 16.60
CA MET A 153 -59.31 29.31 16.20
C MET A 153 -60.39 30.18 15.54
N VAL A 154 -60.54 30.06 14.23
CA VAL A 154 -61.72 30.57 13.54
C VAL A 154 -62.90 29.68 13.95
N GLN A 155 -63.73 30.15 14.88
CA GLN A 155 -65.04 29.57 15.14
C GLN A 155 -65.96 29.89 13.95
N THR A 156 -66.06 28.97 13.00
CA THR A 156 -67.17 28.99 12.04
C THR A 156 -68.43 28.50 12.75
N GLY A 157 -69.29 29.44 13.15
CA GLY A 157 -70.65 29.15 13.60
C GLY A 157 -71.48 28.61 12.43
N LEU A 158 -71.89 27.35 12.54
CA LEU A 158 -72.92 26.73 11.70
C LEU A 158 -74.23 26.75 12.49
N THR A 159 -75.06 27.75 12.24
CA THR A 159 -76.49 27.74 12.59
C THR A 159 -77.25 27.24 11.36
N LEU A 160 -77.75 26.00 11.42
CA LEU A 160 -78.73 25.48 10.46
C LEU A 160 -80.14 25.67 11.05
N LYS A 161 -80.97 26.42 10.32
CA LYS A 161 -82.43 26.40 10.41
C LYS A 161 -82.97 25.26 9.56
#